data_AF-A0A832D614-F1
#
_entry.id   AF-A0A832D614-F1
#
_cell.length_a   1.000
_cell.length_b   1.000
_cell.length_c   1.000
_cell.angle_alpha   90.00
_cell.angle_beta   90.00
_cell.angle_gamma   90.00
#
_symmetry.space_group_name_H-M   'P 1'
#
loop_
_entity.id
_entity.type
_entity.pdbx_description
1 polymer ?
#
loop_
_entity_poly.entity_id
_entity_poly.type
_entity_poly.pdbx_seq_one_letter_code
_entity_poly.pdbx_strand_id
1 'polypeptide(L)' 'MARAGTPAALITTTAFQGLAVRQMAARGITGLPLLVVEHPLGGERPEGVSRRARQAVEQLASLLARA' A
#
# COMPACT_ATOMS: atom_id res chain seq x y z
N MET A 1 0.95 -0.74 -14.81
CA MET A 1 2.40 -0.46 -14.95
C MET A 1 2.66 0.95 -14.46
N ALA A 2 3.71 1.18 -13.68
CA ALA A 2 4.13 2.54 -13.34
C ALA A 2 4.74 3.21 -14.58
N ARG A 3 4.34 4.46 -14.86
CA ARG A 3 4.83 5.25 -15.99
C ARG A 3 5.77 6.33 -15.46
N ALA A 4 6.84 6.60 -16.20
CA ALA A 4 7.75 7.71 -15.88
C ALA A 4 6.96 9.03 -15.75
N GLY A 5 7.20 9.77 -14.68
CA GLY A 5 6.54 11.04 -14.37
C GLY A 5 5.21 10.93 -13.60
N THR A 6 4.73 9.73 -13.28
CA THR A 6 3.54 9.55 -12.42
C THR A 6 3.94 8.91 -11.09
N PRO A 7 3.67 9.56 -9.94
CA PRO A 7 3.86 8.96 -8.63
C PRO A 7 3.13 7.61 -8.54
N ALA A 8 3.82 6.58 -8.08
CA ALA A 8 3.29 5.23 -7.99
C ALA A 8 3.74 4.58 -6.68
N ALA A 9 2.91 3.68 -6.17
CA ALA A 9 3.21 2.87 -5.00
C ALA A 9 2.56 1.48 -5.13
N LEU A 10 3.06 0.52 -4.37
CA LEU A 10 2.43 -0.80 -4.23
C LEU A 10 1.56 -0.80 -2.96
N ILE A 11 0.37 -1.36 -3.02
CA ILE A 11 -0.50 -1.57 -1.86
C ILE A 11 -0.63 -3.06 -1.55
N THR A 12 -0.61 -3.41 -0.27
CA THR A 12 -0.82 -4.78 0.21
C THR A 12 -1.54 -4.76 1.55
N THR A 13 -1.88 -5.95 2.05
CA THR A 13 -2.32 -6.13 3.44
C THR A 13 -1.26 -6.81 4.28
N THR A 14 -1.36 -6.70 5.60
CA THR A 14 -0.41 -7.33 6.54
C THR A 14 -0.21 -8.82 6.27
N ALA A 15 -1.25 -9.53 5.82
CA ALA A 15 -1.19 -10.96 5.47
C ALA A 15 -0.23 -11.28 4.29
N PHE A 16 -0.01 -10.33 3.37
CA PHE A 16 0.78 -10.55 2.15
C PHE A 16 2.02 -9.67 2.07
N GLN A 17 2.41 -9.01 3.16
CA GLN A 17 3.54 -8.08 3.15
C GLN A 17 4.86 -8.75 2.72
N GLY A 18 5.15 -9.95 3.20
CA GLY A 18 6.35 -10.69 2.80
C GLY A 18 6.37 -11.04 1.32
N LEU A 19 5.23 -11.41 0.74
CA LEU A 19 5.10 -11.67 -0.70
C LEU A 19 5.28 -10.39 -1.51
N ALA A 20 4.69 -9.28 -1.06
CA ALA A 20 4.81 -7.98 -1.72
C ALA A 20 6.27 -7.53 -1.83
N VAL A 21 7.04 -7.62 -0.74
CA VAL A 21 8.48 -7.27 -0.73
C VAL A 21 9.26 -8.14 -1.74
N ARG A 22 9.01 -9.45 -1.77
CA ARG A 22 9.67 -10.36 -2.73
C ARG A 22 9.30 -10.05 -4.18
N GLN A 23 8.04 -9.72 -4.45
CA GLN A 23 7.58 -9.34 -5.79
C GLN A 23 8.19 -8.00 -6.24
N MET A 24 8.34 -7.04 -5.34
CA MET A 24 8.99 -5.77 -5.65
C MET A 24 10.47 -5.96 -6.03
N ALA A 25 11.18 -6.82 -5.29
CA ALA A 25 12.55 -7.20 -5.61
C ALA A 25 12.65 -7.91 -6.98
N ALA A 26 11.82 -8.92 -7.21
CA ALA A 26 11.82 -9.69 -8.46
C ALA A 26 11.50 -8.85 -9.70
N ARG A 27 10.77 -7.74 -9.52
CA ARG A 27 10.38 -6.83 -10.61
C ARG A 27 11.26 -5.58 -10.71
N GLY A 28 12.29 -5.45 -9.88
CA GLY A 28 13.19 -4.29 -9.89
C GLY A 28 12.53 -2.96 -9.49
N ILE A 29 11.46 -3.01 -8.69
CA ILE A 29 10.67 -1.83 -8.27
C ILE A 29 10.78 -1.56 -6.75
N THR A 30 11.90 -1.95 -6.14
CA THR A 30 12.14 -1.77 -4.70
C THR A 30 12.20 -0.30 -4.26
N GLY A 31 12.41 0.63 -5.20
CA GLY A 31 12.35 2.07 -4.95
C GLY A 31 10.93 2.64 -4.86
N LEU A 32 9.89 1.86 -5.19
CA LEU A 32 8.51 2.32 -5.02
C LEU A 32 8.09 2.19 -3.54
N PRO A 33 7.31 3.14 -3.00
CA PRO A 33 6.72 2.99 -1.69
C PRO A 33 5.81 1.77 -1.57
N LEU A 34 5.75 1.18 -0.38
CA LEU A 34 4.84 0.09 -0.02
C LEU A 34 3.84 0.56 1.03
N LEU A 35 2.56 0.59 0.68
CA LEU A 35 1.46 0.85 1.61
C LEU A 35 0.95 -0.47 2.17
N VAL A 36 0.83 -0.54 3.49
CA VAL A 36 0.35 -1.74 4.19
C VAL A 36 -0.93 -1.42 4.94
N VAL A 37 -2.01 -2.09 4.57
CA VAL A 37 -3.31 -2.00 5.23
C VAL A 37 -3.49 -3.18 6.19
N GLU A 38 -4.04 -2.93 7.37
CA GLU A 38 -4.31 -3.98 8.35
C GLU A 38 -5.29 -5.04 7.78
N HIS A 39 -4.94 -6.33 7.87
CA HIS A 39 -5.83 -7.47 7.60
C HIS A 39 -6.64 -7.83 8.86
N PRO A 40 -7.88 -8.37 8.76
CA PRO A 40 -8.64 -8.70 7.57
C PRO A 40 -9.31 -7.50 6.90
N LEU A 41 -9.61 -7.65 5.60
CA LEU A 41 -10.44 -6.69 4.85
C LEU A 41 -11.91 -7.09 4.82
N GLY A 42 -12.19 -8.39 4.81
CA GLY A 42 -13.54 -8.95 4.79
C GLY A 42 -14.04 -9.29 6.19
N GLY A 43 -15.36 -9.29 6.37
CA GLY A 43 -16.00 -9.56 7.67
C GLY A 43 -15.93 -8.40 8.66
N GLU A 44 -15.38 -7.26 8.25
CA GLU A 44 -15.30 -6.05 9.07
C GLU A 44 -16.64 -5.32 9.13
N ARG A 45 -16.89 -4.69 10.29
CA ARG A 45 -17.96 -3.70 10.41
C ARG A 45 -17.59 -2.41 9.67
N PRO A 46 -18.56 -1.56 9.30
CA PRO A 46 -18.30 -0.31 8.58
C PRO A 46 -17.22 0.58 9.23
N GLU A 47 -17.14 0.61 10.56
CA GLU A 47 -16.13 1.39 11.30
C GLU A 47 -14.72 0.83 11.08
N GLY A 48 -14.60 -0.50 11.01
CA GLY A 48 -13.37 -1.20 10.70
C GLY A 48 -12.88 -0.91 9.28
N VAL A 49 -13.80 -0.91 8.32
CA VAL A 49 -13.51 -0.53 6.92
C VAL A 49 -13.04 0.92 6.86
N SER A 50 -13.75 1.83 7.53
CA SER A 50 -13.44 3.27 7.55
C SER A 50 -12.06 3.53 8.15
N ARG A 51 -11.70 2.84 9.24
CA ARG A 51 -10.38 2.94 9.87
C ARG A 51 -9.25 2.51 8.92
N ARG A 52 -9.40 1.36 8.25
CA ARG A 52 -8.41 0.83 7.30
C ARG A 52 -8.26 1.73 6.07
N ALA A 53 -9.37 2.25 5.55
CA ALA A 53 -9.35 3.23 4.47
C ALA A 53 -8.59 4.50 4.87
N ARG A 54 -8.88 5.04 6.06
CA ARG A 54 -8.20 6.22 6.59
C ARG A 54 -6.69 5.99 6.74
N GLN A 55 -6.29 4.85 7.32
CA GLN A 55 -4.89 4.44 7.43
C GLN A 55 -4.19 4.41 6.06
N ALA A 56 -4.84 3.85 5.03
CA ALA A 56 -4.27 3.79 3.68
C ALA A 56 -4.11 5.18 3.06
N VAL A 57 -5.11 6.05 3.22
CA VAL A 57 -5.08 7.43 2.71
C VAL A 57 -4.01 8.26 3.40
N GLU A 58 -3.86 8.14 4.73
CA GLU A 58 -2.82 8.85 5.47
C GLU A 58 -1.41 8.43 5.04
N GLN A 59 -1.19 7.12 4.82
CA GLN A 59 0.06 6.63 4.23
C GLN A 59 0.31 7.21 2.83
N LEU A 60 -0.69 7.16 1.95
CA LEU A 60 -0.60 7.70 0.58
C LEU A 60 -0.30 9.20 0.57
N ALA A 61 -1.02 9.98 1.38
CA ALA A 61 -0.82 11.42 1.49
C ALA A 61 0.61 11.76 1.94
N SER A 62 1.16 10.99 2.90
CA SER A 62 2.53 11.18 3.36
C SER A 62 3.59 10.91 2.29
N LEU A 63 3.27 10.08 1.29
CA LEU A 63 4.17 9.76 0.18
C LEU A 63 4.09 10.82 -0.90
N LEU A 64 2.89 11.29 -1.21
CA LEU A 64 2.66 12.38 -2.18
C LEU A 64 3.20 13.73 -1.68
N ALA A 65 3.15 14.01 -0.38
CA ALA A 65 3.70 15.24 0.20
C ALA A 65 5.23 15.32 0.17
N ARG A 66 5.93 14.22 -0.17
CA ARG A 66 7.39 14.12 -0.25
C ARG A 66 7.92 14.04 -1.68
N ALA A 67 7.02 14.01 -2.67
CA ALA A 67 7.33 13.96 -4.11
C ALA A 67 7.28 15.36 -4.73
#